data_AF-A0A819U3C3-F1
#
_entry.id   AF-A0A819U3C3-F1
#
_cell.length_a   1.000
_cell.length_b   1.000
_cell.length_c   1.000
_cell.angle_alpha   90.00
_cell.angle_beta   90.00
_cell.angle_gamma   90.00
#
_symmetry.space_group_name_H-M   'P 1'
#
loop_
_entity.id
_entity.type
_entity.pdbx_description
1 polymer ?
#
loop_
_entity_poly.entity_id
_entity_poly.type
_entity_poly.pdbx_seq_one_letter_code
_entity_poly.pdbx_strand_id
1 'polypeptide(L)'
;MESSNKICHNIPNPFERRQFAFQVLPEEKDPMSRATKYSFIMPTLKVRLQQLITTRLWEYIMFILSIWSFIPLLIGHKIPEMRIFFELTYEINKAALFIEVFCKLYADWRWFFYDIWNFYDLTCVILNSPFIYNLFLSDYLGIPQMNSIQRLFRTLHAIRLIRIHSLLRFVVETIFIALSN
;
A
#
# COMPACT_ATOMS: atom_id res chain seq x y z
N MET A 1 43.70 -8.65 -23.17
CA MET A 1 43.16 -7.28 -23.20
C MET A 1 41.72 -7.38 -23.67
N GLU A 2 40.80 -6.97 -22.80
CA GLU A 2 39.43 -6.45 -23.04
C GLU A 2 38.51 -6.88 -21.90
N SER A 3 38.50 -6.02 -20.88
CA SER A 3 37.59 -6.04 -19.75
C SER A 3 36.19 -5.65 -20.22
N SER A 4 35.31 -6.63 -20.36
CA SER A 4 33.90 -6.37 -20.62
C SER A 4 33.21 -5.89 -19.35
N ASN A 5 32.69 -4.67 -19.44
CA ASN A 5 32.01 -3.88 -18.43
C ASN A 5 30.90 -4.65 -17.70
N LYS A 6 31.14 -4.99 -16.43
CA LYS A 6 30.07 -5.25 -15.46
C LYS A 6 29.54 -3.92 -14.94
N ILE A 7 28.71 -3.24 -15.72
CA ILE A 7 27.81 -2.22 -15.17
C ILE A 7 26.61 -2.98 -14.62
N CYS A 8 26.76 -3.52 -13.41
CA CYS A 8 25.59 -3.86 -12.61
C CYS A 8 24.88 -2.54 -12.31
N HIS A 9 23.69 -2.36 -12.88
CA HIS A 9 22.77 -1.34 -12.45
C HIS A 9 22.46 -1.58 -10.97
N ASN A 10 23.18 -0.90 -10.09
CA ASN A 10 22.75 -0.66 -8.71
C ASN A 10 21.49 0.20 -8.81
N ILE A 11 20.35 -0.45 -8.99
CA ILE A 11 19.06 0.17 -8.79
C ILE A 11 19.03 0.47 -7.29
N PRO A 12 19.09 1.75 -6.87
CA PRO A 12 19.14 2.09 -5.46
C PRO A 12 17.92 1.50 -4.79
N ASN A 13 18.15 0.86 -3.65
CA ASN A 13 17.09 0.30 -2.82
C ASN A 13 16.05 1.41 -2.58
N PRO A 14 14.72 1.12 -2.57
CA PRO A 14 13.70 2.11 -2.23
C PRO A 14 14.06 3.02 -1.04
N PHE A 15 14.83 2.51 -0.07
CA PHE A 15 15.35 3.26 1.05
C PHE A 15 16.40 4.34 0.67
N GLU A 16 17.34 4.04 -0.23
CA GLU A 16 18.33 5.00 -0.70
C GLU A 16 17.68 6.09 -1.56
N ARG A 17 16.68 5.73 -2.38
CA ARG A 17 15.87 6.73 -3.11
C ARG A 17 15.13 7.68 -2.16
N ARG A 18 14.64 7.18 -1.02
CA ARG A 18 14.00 8.00 0.02
C ARG A 18 14.99 9.01 0.61
N GLN A 19 16.27 8.67 0.78
CA GLN A 19 17.29 9.58 1.32
C GLN A 19 17.70 10.69 0.33
N PHE A 20 17.83 10.37 -0.96
CA PHE A 20 18.18 11.38 -1.98
C PHE A 20 17.08 12.43 -2.19
N ALA A 21 15.81 12.08 -2.02
CA ALA A 21 14.70 13.03 -2.12
C ALA A 21 14.72 14.12 -1.02
N PHE A 22 15.37 13.86 0.12
CA PHE A 22 15.50 14.83 1.21
C PHE A 22 16.58 15.90 0.98
N GLN A 23 17.54 15.66 0.08
CA GLN A 23 18.64 16.62 -0.19
C GLN A 23 18.30 17.69 -1.24
N VAL A 24 17.12 17.63 -1.90
CA VAL A 24 16.78 18.51 -3.03
C VAL A 24 15.57 19.42 -2.76
N LEU A 25 15.23 19.68 -1.50
CA LEU A 25 14.25 20.73 -1.20
C LEU A 25 14.97 22.10 -1.24
N PRO A 26 14.62 23.00 -2.18
CA PRO A 26 15.25 24.31 -2.25
C PRO A 26 14.97 25.11 -0.97
N GLU A 27 16.01 25.70 -0.38
CA GLU A 27 15.87 26.73 0.66
C GLU A 27 15.11 27.92 0.06
N GLU A 28 13.80 27.99 0.34
CA GLU A 28 12.98 29.12 -0.07
C GLU A 28 13.18 30.29 0.92
N LYS A 29 13.88 31.31 0.43
CA LYS A 29 14.19 32.57 1.14
C LYS A 29 12.94 33.44 1.28
N ASP A 30 12.07 33.15 2.25
CA ASP A 30 11.37 34.17 3.07
C ASP A 30 10.27 33.54 3.96
N PRO A 31 10.53 33.29 5.26
CA PRO A 31 9.61 32.57 6.13
C PRO A 31 8.56 33.42 6.88
N MET A 32 8.53 34.75 6.72
CA MET A 32 7.99 35.62 7.78
C MET A 32 6.58 36.20 7.59
N SER A 33 5.89 36.04 6.46
CA SER A 33 4.66 36.83 6.19
C SER A 33 3.31 36.08 6.11
N ARG A 34 3.23 34.76 6.30
CA ARG A 34 1.92 34.04 6.27
C ARG A 34 1.65 33.06 7.42
N ALA A 35 2.54 32.98 8.41
CA ALA A 35 2.56 31.87 9.37
C ALA A 35 1.72 32.04 10.66
N THR A 36 0.98 33.13 10.84
CA THR A 36 0.65 33.57 12.21
C THR A 36 -0.74 33.26 12.73
N LYS A 37 -1.43 32.22 12.22
CA LYS A 37 -2.52 31.62 13.05
C LYS A 37 -2.93 30.17 12.82
N TYR A 38 -2.60 29.55 11.68
CA TYR A 38 -2.96 28.14 11.43
C TYR A 38 -1.82 27.24 10.92
N SER A 39 -0.59 27.76 10.77
CA SER A 39 0.48 27.06 10.05
C SER A 39 1.56 26.41 10.92
N PHE A 40 1.49 26.46 12.26
CA PHE A 40 2.55 25.89 13.11
C PHE A 40 2.31 24.43 13.52
N ILE A 41 1.05 23.98 13.55
CA ILE A 41 0.68 22.61 13.94
C ILE A 41 0.60 21.67 12.71
N MET A 42 0.20 22.20 11.56
CA MET A 42 0.05 21.45 10.31
C MET A 42 1.35 20.84 9.74
N PRO A 43 2.49 21.56 9.67
CA PRO A 43 3.73 21.00 9.13
C PRO A 43 4.36 19.96 10.06
N THR A 44 4.21 20.14 11.38
CA THR A 44 4.78 19.19 12.36
C THR A 44 4.07 17.85 12.35
N LEU A 45 2.74 17.81 12.17
CA LEU A 45 2.00 16.55 12.08
C LEU A 45 2.32 15.78 10.79
N LYS A 46 2.43 16.46 9.64
CA LYS A 46 2.83 15.83 8.38
C LYS A 46 4.22 15.21 8.46
N VAL A 47 5.19 15.95 8.99
CA VAL A 47 6.57 15.47 9.17
C VAL A 47 6.62 14.26 10.11
N ARG A 48 5.93 14.31 11.26
CA ARG A 48 5.86 13.17 12.20
C ARG A 48 5.19 11.95 11.59
N LEU A 49 4.11 12.16 10.82
CA LEU A 49 3.40 11.09 10.14
C LEU A 49 4.28 10.45 9.06
N GLN A 50 5.00 11.27 8.29
CA GLN A 50 5.96 10.79 7.30
C GLN A 50 7.08 9.99 7.97
N GLN A 51 7.67 10.49 9.06
CA GLN A 51 8.67 9.77 9.84
C GLN A 51 8.14 8.42 10.29
N LEU A 52 6.94 8.37 10.87
CA LEU A 52 6.27 7.13 11.30
C LEU A 52 6.10 6.13 10.14
N ILE A 53 5.53 6.58 9.02
CA ILE A 53 5.29 5.73 7.83
C ILE A 53 6.58 5.18 7.26
N THR A 54 7.67 5.94 7.33
CA THR A 54 8.99 5.51 6.83
C THR A 54 9.73 4.56 7.77
N THR A 55 9.21 4.31 8.98
CA THR A 55 9.83 3.37 9.91
C THR A 55 9.65 1.91 9.45
N ARG A 56 10.65 1.07 9.74
CA ARG A 56 10.55 -0.39 9.54
C ARG A 56 9.42 -1.00 10.36
N LEU A 57 9.15 -0.44 11.55
CA LEU A 57 8.08 -0.90 12.42
C LEU A 57 6.72 -0.79 11.71
N TRP A 58 6.45 0.32 11.04
CA TRP A 58 5.23 0.51 10.26
C TRP A 58 5.11 -0.53 9.14
N GLU A 59 6.19 -0.76 8.38
CA GLU A 59 6.22 -1.78 7.32
C GLU A 59 5.96 -3.20 7.87
N TYR A 60 6.52 -3.56 9.03
CA TYR A 60 6.26 -4.85 9.69
C TYR A 60 4.83 -4.99 10.21
N ILE A 61 4.24 -3.93 10.79
CA ILE A 61 2.85 -3.96 11.24
C ILE A 61 1.93 -4.24 10.05
N MET A 62 2.13 -3.54 8.93
CA MET A 62 1.32 -3.75 7.73
C MET A 62 1.56 -5.14 7.11
N PHE A 63 2.77 -5.68 7.19
CA PHE A 63 3.08 -7.04 6.77
C PHE A 63 2.30 -8.08 7.58
N ILE A 64 2.33 -7.98 8.90
CA ILE A 64 1.63 -8.90 9.81
C ILE A 64 0.12 -8.85 9.56
N LEU A 65 -0.45 -7.65 9.43
CA LEU A 65 -1.87 -7.48 9.07
C LEU A 65 -2.20 -8.11 7.71
N SER A 66 -1.31 -7.94 6.73
CA SER A 66 -1.48 -8.57 5.41
C SER A 66 -1.51 -10.09 5.52
N ILE A 67 -0.60 -10.72 6.28
CA ILE A 67 -0.62 -12.17 6.53
C ILE A 67 -1.89 -12.59 7.28
N TRP A 68 -2.26 -11.84 8.32
CA TRP A 68 -3.44 -12.13 9.14
C TRP A 68 -4.73 -12.16 8.30
N SER A 69 -4.81 -11.32 7.26
CA SER A 69 -5.94 -11.29 6.33
C SER A 69 -6.14 -12.59 5.52
N PHE A 70 -5.11 -13.44 5.40
CA PHE A 70 -5.22 -14.73 4.69
C PHE A 70 -5.84 -15.85 5.53
N ILE A 71 -5.68 -15.81 6.84
CA ILE A 71 -6.16 -16.89 7.72
C ILE A 71 -7.66 -17.15 7.49
N PRO A 72 -8.53 -16.12 7.43
CA PRO A 72 -9.93 -16.27 7.02
C PRO A 72 -10.14 -16.92 5.65
N LEU A 73 -9.29 -16.61 4.66
CA LEU A 73 -9.43 -17.12 3.30
C LEU A 73 -9.09 -18.62 3.24
N LEU A 74 -8.06 -19.05 3.98
CA LEU A 74 -7.57 -20.42 3.98
C LEU A 74 -8.48 -21.38 4.76
N ILE A 75 -9.02 -20.93 5.89
CA ILE A 75 -9.72 -21.79 6.86
C ILE A 75 -11.23 -21.51 6.89
N GLY A 76 -11.68 -20.36 6.40
CA GLY A 76 -13.07 -19.88 6.56
C GLY A 76 -14.16 -20.78 5.96
N HIS A 77 -13.82 -21.62 4.99
CA HIS A 77 -14.76 -22.59 4.43
C HIS A 77 -14.89 -23.87 5.27
N LYS A 78 -13.92 -24.16 6.15
CA LYS A 78 -13.85 -25.40 6.95
C LYS A 78 -14.54 -25.28 8.30
N ILE A 79 -14.63 -24.05 8.84
CA ILE A 79 -15.13 -23.78 10.20
C ILE A 79 -16.22 -22.72 10.12
N PRO A 80 -17.47 -23.10 9.76
CA PRO A 80 -18.56 -22.15 9.59
C PRO A 80 -18.92 -21.41 10.90
N GLU A 81 -18.66 -22.00 12.06
CA GLU A 81 -18.88 -21.39 13.37
C GLU A 81 -18.04 -20.11 13.57
N MET A 82 -16.87 -20.04 12.91
CA MET A 82 -15.95 -18.91 12.98
C MET A 82 -16.22 -17.83 11.91
N ARG A 83 -17.31 -17.94 11.15
CA ARG A 83 -17.62 -17.01 10.05
C ARG A 83 -17.66 -15.55 10.48
N ILE A 84 -18.31 -15.24 11.61
CA ILE A 84 -18.42 -13.87 12.13
C ILE A 84 -17.02 -13.33 12.48
N PHE A 85 -16.19 -14.15 13.13
CA PHE A 85 -14.81 -13.78 13.47
C PHE A 85 -13.97 -13.48 12.22
N PHE A 86 -14.14 -14.27 11.16
CA PHE A 86 -13.47 -14.07 9.88
C PHE A 86 -13.94 -12.81 9.14
N GLU A 87 -15.24 -12.51 9.18
CA GLU A 87 -15.79 -11.26 8.62
C GLU A 87 -15.27 -10.04 9.39
N LEU A 88 -15.24 -10.09 10.73
CA LEU A 88 -14.68 -9.02 11.56
C LEU A 88 -13.19 -8.79 11.28
N THR A 89 -12.41 -9.87 11.18
CA THR A 89 -10.99 -9.81 10.85
C THR A 89 -10.74 -9.14 9.50
N TYR A 90 -11.59 -9.44 8.51
CA TYR A 90 -11.50 -8.82 7.19
C TYR A 90 -11.79 -7.31 7.25
N GLU A 91 -12.85 -6.87 7.96
CA GLU A 91 -13.17 -5.45 8.09
C GLU A 91 -12.08 -4.68 8.84
N ILE A 92 -11.45 -5.26 9.87
CA ILE A 92 -10.30 -4.65 10.56
C ILE A 92 -9.12 -4.44 9.59
N ASN A 93 -8.77 -5.46 8.80
CA ASN A 93 -7.68 -5.34 7.83
C ASN A 93 -7.97 -4.31 6.74
N LYS A 94 -9.21 -4.26 6.25
CA LYS A 94 -9.67 -3.24 5.30
C LYS A 94 -9.55 -1.84 5.89
N ALA A 95 -9.98 -1.64 7.13
CA ALA A 95 -9.85 -0.37 7.83
C ALA A 95 -8.38 0.03 8.02
N ALA A 96 -7.51 -0.91 8.40
CA ALA A 96 -6.08 -0.66 8.53
C ALA A 96 -5.42 -0.24 7.21
N LEU A 97 -5.78 -0.90 6.09
CA LEU A 97 -5.30 -0.53 4.76
C LEU A 97 -5.79 0.87 4.35
N PHE A 98 -7.06 1.18 4.61
CA PHE A 98 -7.62 2.52 4.36
C PHE A 98 -6.85 3.59 5.15
N ILE A 99 -6.63 3.37 6.45
CA ILE A 99 -5.86 4.28 7.32
C ILE A 99 -4.45 4.46 6.78
N GLU A 100 -3.78 3.38 6.38
CA GLU A 100 -2.44 3.48 5.81
C GLU A 100 -2.41 4.33 4.54
N VAL A 101 -3.28 4.06 3.57
CA VAL A 101 -3.34 4.82 2.31
C VAL A 101 -3.65 6.28 2.60
N PHE A 102 -4.60 6.55 3.48
CA PHE A 102 -4.95 7.91 3.91
C PHE A 102 -3.76 8.62 4.55
N CYS A 103 -3.05 7.97 5.47
CA CYS A 103 -1.87 8.52 6.13
C CYS A 103 -0.76 8.83 5.13
N LYS A 104 -0.49 7.95 4.15
CA LYS A 104 0.51 8.18 3.10
C LYS A 104 0.13 9.36 2.19
N LEU A 105 -1.13 9.42 1.74
CA LEU A 105 -1.64 10.53 0.93
C LEU A 105 -1.60 11.86 1.67
N TYR A 106 -1.95 11.86 2.97
CA TYR A 106 -1.95 13.06 3.80
C TYR A 106 -0.53 13.56 4.09
N ALA A 107 0.42 12.64 4.32
CA ALA A 107 1.82 12.95 4.55
C ALA A 107 2.43 13.64 3.32
N ASP A 108 2.39 12.98 2.16
CA ASP A 108 2.87 13.54 0.88
C ASP A 108 2.21 12.84 -0.33
N TRP A 109 1.21 13.49 -0.92
CA TRP A 109 0.50 12.99 -2.09
C TRP A 109 1.40 12.90 -3.34
N ARG A 110 2.41 13.77 -3.48
CA ARG A 110 3.29 13.74 -4.66
C ARG A 110 4.14 12.48 -4.61
N TRP A 111 4.79 12.23 -3.48
CA TRP A 111 5.54 11.01 -3.24
C TRP A 111 4.67 9.75 -3.37
N PHE A 112 3.42 9.80 -2.89
CA PHE A 112 2.49 8.69 -2.98
C PHE A 112 2.34 8.14 -4.41
N PHE A 113 2.12 9.02 -5.39
CA PHE A 113 1.88 8.63 -6.78
C PHE A 113 3.14 8.22 -7.56
N TYR A 114 4.35 8.47 -7.03
CA TYR A 114 5.60 8.00 -7.66
C TYR A 114 5.86 6.50 -7.47
N ASP A 115 5.31 5.88 -6.42
CA ASP A 115 5.49 4.45 -6.15
C ASP A 115 4.29 3.65 -6.67
N ILE A 116 4.51 2.77 -7.65
CA ILE A 116 3.48 1.92 -8.24
C ILE A 116 2.76 1.06 -7.19
N TRP A 117 3.45 0.68 -6.11
CA TRP A 117 2.84 -0.10 -5.04
C TRP A 117 1.87 0.71 -4.19
N ASN A 118 2.11 2.01 -4.01
CA ASN A 118 1.16 2.88 -3.33
C ASN A 118 -0.08 3.11 -4.21
N PHE A 119 0.09 3.23 -5.53
CA PHE A 119 -1.03 3.27 -6.46
C PHE A 119 -1.85 1.98 -6.45
N TYR A 120 -1.18 0.82 -6.38
CA TYR A 120 -1.83 -0.47 -6.19
C TYR A 120 -2.62 -0.53 -4.88
N ASP A 121 -2.02 -0.08 -3.76
CA ASP A 121 -2.70 -0.01 -2.46
C ASP A 121 -3.97 0.86 -2.53
N LEU A 122 -3.89 2.02 -3.16
CA LEU A 122 -5.05 2.91 -3.38
C LEU A 122 -6.14 2.22 -4.20
N THR A 123 -5.76 1.54 -5.28
CA THR A 123 -6.69 0.79 -6.12
C THR A 123 -7.40 -0.30 -5.31
N CYS A 124 -6.67 -1.01 -4.45
CA CYS A 124 -7.25 -2.01 -3.55
C CYS A 124 -8.24 -1.39 -2.56
N VAL A 125 -7.93 -0.21 -2.01
CA VAL A 125 -8.84 0.51 -1.11
C VAL A 125 -10.12 0.94 -1.85
N ILE A 126 -10.00 1.48 -3.06
CA ILE A 126 -11.14 1.90 -3.88
C ILE A 126 -12.02 0.70 -4.20
N LEU A 127 -11.46 -0.39 -4.73
CA LEU A 127 -12.22 -1.59 -5.11
C LEU A 127 -12.92 -2.27 -3.92
N ASN A 128 -12.38 -2.14 -2.70
CA ASN A 128 -13.01 -2.67 -1.49
C ASN A 128 -13.95 -1.66 -0.80
N SER A 129 -14.11 -0.44 -1.34
CA SER A 129 -14.95 0.60 -0.75
C SER A 129 -16.44 0.25 -0.85
N PRO A 130 -17.23 0.49 0.22
CA PRO A 130 -18.69 0.34 0.14
C PRO A 130 -19.31 1.31 -0.88
N PHE A 131 -18.63 2.40 -1.24
CA PHE A 131 -19.12 3.32 -2.27
C PHE A 131 -19.13 2.69 -3.66
N ILE A 132 -18.03 2.01 -4.05
CA ILE A 132 -17.98 1.25 -5.30
C ILE A 132 -19.05 0.15 -5.28
N TYR A 133 -19.29 -0.46 -4.12
CA TYR A 133 -20.37 -1.41 -3.96
C TYR A 133 -21.73 -0.77 -4.26
N ASN A 134 -22.07 0.33 -3.60
CA ASN A 134 -23.37 0.99 -3.83
C ASN A 134 -23.53 1.54 -5.26
N LEU A 135 -22.45 1.99 -5.88
CA LEU A 135 -22.46 2.60 -7.21
C LEU A 135 -22.62 1.58 -8.34
N PHE A 136 -22.07 0.37 -8.19
CA PHE A 136 -22.22 -0.71 -9.17
C PHE A 136 -23.30 -1.74 -8.80
N LEU A 137 -23.73 -1.82 -7.53
CA LEU A 137 -24.55 -2.93 -7.03
C LEU A 137 -25.89 -2.55 -6.42
N SER A 138 -26.23 -1.26 -6.27
CA SER A 138 -27.59 -0.89 -5.85
C SER A 138 -28.65 -1.39 -6.84
N ASP A 139 -28.31 -1.49 -8.12
CA ASP A 139 -29.19 -2.00 -9.18
C ASP A 139 -29.16 -3.53 -9.36
N TYR A 140 -28.21 -4.24 -8.73
CA TYR A 140 -27.96 -5.68 -8.94
C TYR A 140 -28.08 -6.52 -7.66
N LEU A 141 -28.92 -6.08 -6.72
CA LEU A 141 -29.19 -6.77 -5.46
C LEU A 141 -29.70 -8.19 -5.71
N GLY A 142 -28.87 -9.21 -5.43
CA GLY A 142 -29.27 -10.62 -5.40
C GLY A 142 -28.40 -11.58 -6.21
N ILE A 143 -27.39 -11.11 -6.96
CA ILE A 143 -26.60 -11.99 -7.81
C ILE A 143 -25.45 -12.65 -6.99
N PRO A 144 -25.43 -13.99 -6.82
CA PRO A 144 -24.38 -14.69 -6.07
C PRO A 144 -22.96 -14.49 -6.63
N GLN A 145 -22.85 -14.15 -7.91
CA GLN A 145 -21.59 -13.81 -8.59
C GLN A 145 -20.89 -12.61 -7.94
N MET A 146 -21.64 -11.68 -7.33
CA MET A 146 -21.08 -10.47 -6.71
C MET A 146 -20.33 -10.77 -5.42
N ASN A 147 -20.82 -11.75 -4.64
CA ASN A 147 -20.08 -12.25 -3.47
C ASN A 147 -18.76 -12.91 -3.88
N SER A 148 -18.71 -13.56 -5.05
CA SER A 148 -17.48 -14.14 -5.59
C SER A 148 -16.48 -13.06 -6.02
N ILE A 149 -16.94 -12.00 -6.68
CA ILE A 149 -16.09 -10.86 -7.07
C ILE A 149 -15.51 -10.17 -5.83
N GLN A 150 -16.33 -9.95 -4.80
CA GLN A 150 -15.83 -9.38 -3.54
C GLN A 150 -14.73 -10.26 -2.94
N ARG A 151 -14.91 -11.59 -2.92
CA ARG A 151 -13.88 -12.54 -2.44
C ARG A 151 -12.59 -12.44 -3.25
N LEU A 152 -12.68 -12.26 -4.57
CA LEU A 152 -11.51 -12.05 -5.43
C LEU A 152 -10.77 -10.75 -5.08
N PHE A 153 -11.48 -9.66 -4.80
CA PHE A 153 -10.82 -8.42 -4.36
C PHE A 153 -10.12 -8.55 -2.99
N ARG A 154 -10.57 -9.47 -2.13
CA ARG A 154 -9.84 -9.81 -0.89
C ARG A 154 -8.49 -10.45 -1.20
N THR A 155 -8.43 -11.31 -2.23
CA THR A 155 -7.16 -11.93 -2.64
C THR A 155 -6.16 -10.95 -3.24
N LEU A 156 -6.57 -9.77 -3.69
CA LEU A 156 -5.62 -8.75 -4.15
C LEU A 156 -4.71 -8.26 -3.01
N HIS A 157 -5.19 -8.28 -1.76
CA HIS A 157 -4.36 -7.87 -0.62
C HIS A 157 -3.15 -8.79 -0.44
N ALA A 158 -3.27 -10.04 -0.89
CA ALA A 158 -2.20 -11.03 -0.86
C ALA A 158 -0.96 -10.63 -1.64
N ILE A 159 -1.17 -10.02 -2.81
CA ILE A 159 -0.13 -9.64 -3.77
C ILE A 159 0.81 -8.63 -3.11
N ARG A 160 0.34 -7.88 -2.12
CA ARG A 160 1.14 -6.92 -1.36
C ARG A 160 2.29 -7.58 -0.59
N LEU A 161 2.21 -8.86 -0.24
CA LEU A 161 3.33 -9.59 0.37
C LEU A 161 4.56 -9.64 -0.54
N ILE A 162 4.36 -9.58 -1.87
CA ILE A 162 5.44 -9.52 -2.87
C ILE A 162 6.26 -8.25 -2.74
N ARG A 163 5.64 -7.13 -2.36
CA ARG A 163 6.32 -5.83 -2.19
C ARG A 163 7.48 -5.91 -1.19
N ILE A 164 7.28 -6.66 -0.10
CA ILE A 164 8.18 -6.65 1.06
C ILE A 164 9.30 -7.68 0.88
N HIS A 165 9.03 -8.82 0.24
CA HIS A 165 10.00 -9.88 0.10
C HIS A 165 10.78 -9.75 -1.23
N SER A 166 12.04 -9.33 -1.16
CA SER A 166 12.92 -9.09 -2.33
C SER A 166 13.01 -10.29 -3.26
N LEU A 167 13.11 -11.51 -2.72
CA LEU A 167 13.17 -12.73 -3.52
C LEU A 167 11.86 -13.01 -4.26
N LEU A 168 10.70 -12.80 -3.62
CA LEU A 168 9.40 -13.02 -4.26
C LEU A 168 9.19 -12.03 -5.40
N ARG A 169 9.60 -10.77 -5.19
CA ARG A 169 9.61 -9.74 -6.22
C ARG A 169 10.48 -10.12 -7.40
N PHE A 170 11.71 -10.58 -7.16
CA PHE A 170 12.63 -11.01 -8.22
C PHE A 170 12.05 -12.16 -9.04
N VAL A 171 11.44 -13.15 -8.38
CA VAL A 171 10.78 -14.28 -9.07
C VAL A 171 9.64 -13.78 -9.96
N VAL A 172 8.78 -12.90 -9.44
CA VAL A 172 7.67 -12.33 -10.21
C VAL A 172 8.18 -11.52 -11.40
N GLU A 173 9.18 -10.66 -11.20
CA GLU A 173 9.82 -9.89 -12.28
C GLU A 173 10.42 -10.82 -13.35
N THR A 174 11.07 -11.91 -12.96
CA THR A 174 11.63 -12.91 -13.90
C THR A 174 10.55 -13.59 -14.71
N ILE A 175 9.42 -13.96 -14.09
CA ILE A 175 8.27 -14.55 -14.78
C ILE A 175 7.69 -13.58 -15.80
N PHE A 176 7.54 -12.30 -15.45
CA PHE A 176 7.05 -11.28 -16.39
C PHE A 176 7.97 -11.11 -17.60
N ILE A 177 9.28 -11.06 -17.37
CA ILE A 177 10.28 -10.96 -18.46
C ILE A 177 10.21 -12.21 -19.35
N ALA A 178 10.10 -13.40 -18.75
CA ALA A 178 9.99 -14.65 -19.49
C ALA A 178 8.70 -14.76 -20.32
N LEU A 179 7.58 -14.22 -19.83
CA LEU A 179 6.30 -14.20 -20.56
C LEU A 179 6.23 -13.12 -21.65
N SER A 180 7.07 -12.08 -21.56
CA SER A 180 7.11 -11.00 -22.55
C SER A 180 7.97 -11.29 -23.78
N ASN A 181 8.80 -12.34 -23.71
CA ASN A 181 9.66 -12.83 -24.80
C ASN A 181 9.02 -14.04 -25.48
#